data_AF-A0A068W8Q7-F1
#
_entry.id   AF-A0A068W8Q7-F1
#
_cell.length_a   1.000
_cell.length_b   1.000
_cell.length_c   1.000
_cell.angle_alpha   90.00
_cell.angle_beta   90.00
_cell.angle_gamma   90.00
#
_symmetry.space_group_name_H-M   'P 1'
#
loop_
_entity.id
_entity.type
_entity.pdbx_description
1 polymer ?
#
loop_
_entity_poly.entity_id
_entity_poly.type
_entity_poly.pdbx_seq_one_letter_code
_entity_poly.pdbx_strand_id
1 'polypeptide(L)'
;ALAAALAQIEKQFGKGSIMRMGDGEAAEDIQVVSTGSLGLDIALGVGGLPRGRVVEIYGPESSGKTTLTLQVIAELQKLGGTAAFIDAEHALDVQYASKLGVNVPELLISQPDTGEQALEITDALVRSGSIDMIVIDSVAALVPKAEIEGEMGDSLPGLQARLMSQALRKLTGTIKRTNCLVIFI
;
A
#
# COMPACT_ATOMS: atom_id res chain seq x y z
N ALA A 1 26.04 -26.06 -19.08
CA ALA A 1 24.56 -26.20 -19.15
C ALA A 1 23.86 -25.14 -18.31
N LEU A 2 24.01 -25.13 -16.98
CA LEU A 2 23.33 -24.18 -16.08
C LEU A 2 23.59 -22.70 -16.42
N ALA A 3 24.85 -22.30 -16.63
CA ALA A 3 25.18 -20.91 -16.98
C ALA A 3 24.54 -20.43 -18.30
N ALA A 4 24.41 -21.32 -19.28
CA ALA A 4 23.75 -21.00 -20.55
C ALA A 4 22.22 -20.85 -20.37
N ALA A 5 21.61 -21.69 -19.53
CA ALA A 5 20.20 -21.57 -19.17
C ALA A 5 19.92 -20.26 -18.40
N LEU A 6 20.78 -19.91 -17.44
CA LEU A 6 20.68 -18.64 -16.70
C LEU A 6 20.80 -17.42 -17.63
N ALA A 7 21.80 -17.42 -18.53
CA ALA A 7 21.97 -16.34 -19.50
C ALA A 7 20.81 -16.24 -20.50
N GLN A 8 20.20 -17.38 -20.88
CA GLN A 8 19.03 -17.40 -21.74
C GLN A 8 17.80 -16.82 -21.03
N ILE A 9 17.61 -17.13 -19.74
CA ILE A 9 16.54 -16.57 -18.91
C ILE A 9 16.73 -15.05 -18.77
N GLU A 10 17.93 -14.57 -18.42
CA GLU A 10 18.19 -13.13 -18.32
C GLU A 10 17.99 -12.38 -19.65
N LYS A 11 18.36 -13.00 -20.78
CA LYS A 11 18.15 -12.41 -22.11
C LYS A 11 16.66 -12.32 -22.47
N GLN A 12 15.84 -13.30 -22.06
CA GLN A 12 14.41 -13.35 -22.36
C GLN A 12 13.57 -12.47 -21.42
N PHE A 13 13.93 -12.41 -20.13
CA PHE A 13 13.10 -11.82 -19.09
C PHE A 13 13.73 -10.59 -18.41
N GLY A 14 14.94 -10.19 -18.81
CA GLY A 14 15.66 -9.03 -18.28
C GLY A 14 16.69 -9.40 -17.20
N LYS A 15 17.64 -8.48 -16.95
CA LYS A 15 18.62 -8.62 -15.87
C LYS A 15 17.92 -8.76 -14.51
N GLY A 16 18.42 -9.66 -13.65
CA GLY A 16 17.85 -9.91 -12.33
C GLY A 16 16.59 -10.81 -12.32
N SER A 17 16.18 -11.34 -13.48
CA SER A 17 15.10 -12.33 -13.56
C SER A 17 15.46 -13.68 -12.93
N ILE A 18 16.76 -13.98 -12.81
CA ILE A 18 17.28 -15.13 -12.07
C ILE A 18 18.65 -14.81 -11.49
N MET A 19 18.84 -15.08 -10.20
CA MET A 19 20.09 -14.83 -9.49
C MET A 19 20.30 -15.90 -8.42
N ARG A 20 21.55 -16.18 -8.05
CA ARG A 20 21.80 -17.05 -6.90
C ARG A 20 21.42 -16.31 -5.64
N MET A 21 20.79 -17.00 -4.70
CA MET A 21 20.30 -16.43 -3.44
C MET A 21 21.40 -15.75 -2.61
N GLY A 22 22.68 -16.14 -2.79
CA GLY A 22 23.85 -15.54 -2.15
C GLY A 22 24.71 -14.62 -3.04
N ASP A 23 24.39 -14.51 -4.34
CA ASP A 23 25.11 -13.62 -5.29
C ASP A 23 24.39 -12.27 -5.47
N GLY A 24 23.25 -12.07 -4.79
CA GLY A 24 22.67 -10.74 -4.66
C GLY A 24 23.59 -9.86 -3.83
N GLU A 25 23.76 -8.61 -4.25
CA GLU A 25 24.19 -7.54 -3.36
C GLU A 25 23.52 -7.77 -2.00
N ALA A 26 24.32 -7.82 -0.93
CA ALA A 26 23.89 -8.09 0.44
C ALA A 26 22.49 -7.52 0.62
N ALA A 27 21.49 -8.41 0.78
CA ALA A 27 20.07 -8.10 0.64
C ALA A 27 19.82 -6.64 0.96
N GLU A 28 19.58 -5.79 -0.06
CA GLU A 28 19.44 -4.34 0.13
C GLU A 28 18.64 -4.11 1.41
N ASP A 29 19.24 -3.42 2.39
CA ASP A 29 18.62 -3.22 3.70
C ASP A 29 17.17 -2.82 3.46
N ILE A 30 16.24 -3.65 3.95
CA ILE A 30 14.82 -3.43 3.72
C ILE A 30 14.51 -2.06 4.30
N GLN A 31 14.24 -1.09 3.44
CA GLN A 31 13.90 0.25 3.89
C GLN A 31 12.59 0.16 4.65
N VAL A 32 12.56 0.73 5.85
CA VAL A 32 11.39 0.72 6.73
C VAL A 32 10.95 2.14 7.05
N VAL A 33 9.68 2.29 7.41
CA VAL A 33 9.11 3.50 7.99
C VAL A 33 8.66 3.17 9.40
N SER A 34 9.07 3.97 10.39
CA SER A 34 8.61 3.78 11.77
C SER A 34 7.08 3.83 11.83
N THR A 35 6.50 3.03 12.71
CA THR A 35 5.07 3.06 12.99
C THR A 35 4.64 4.24 13.87
N GLY A 36 5.60 5.02 14.37
CA GLY A 36 5.39 6.01 15.44
C GLY A 36 5.27 5.37 16.83
N SER A 37 5.36 4.04 16.92
CA SER A 37 5.31 3.27 18.17
C SER A 37 6.57 2.41 18.30
N LEU A 38 7.44 2.79 19.25
CA LEU A 38 8.67 2.05 19.54
C LEU A 38 8.40 0.57 19.86
N GLY A 39 7.33 0.28 20.61
CA GLY A 39 6.96 -1.09 20.95
C GLY A 39 6.60 -1.92 19.72
N LEU A 40 5.89 -1.33 18.76
CA LEU A 40 5.50 -2.00 17.52
C LEU A 40 6.70 -2.17 16.58
N ASP A 41 7.55 -1.14 16.46
CA ASP A 41 8.76 -1.21 15.64
C ASP A 41 9.73 -2.32 16.11
N ILE A 42 9.88 -2.47 17.43
CA ILE A 42 10.64 -3.59 18.03
C ILE A 42 9.96 -4.93 17.71
N ALA A 43 8.64 -5.02 17.88
CA ALA A 43 7.89 -6.25 17.65
C ALA A 43 7.95 -6.73 16.20
N LEU A 44 8.04 -5.81 15.23
CA LEU A 44 8.20 -6.12 13.81
C LEU A 44 9.59 -6.68 13.46
N GLY A 45 10.58 -6.53 14.34
CA GLY A 45 11.94 -7.07 14.19
C GLY A 45 12.82 -6.39 13.13
N VAL A 46 12.22 -5.60 12.23
CA VAL A 46 12.91 -4.82 11.20
C VAL A 46 12.90 -3.31 11.49
N GLY A 47 12.29 -2.88 12.61
CA GLY A 47 12.28 -1.49 13.05
C GLY A 47 11.19 -0.60 12.41
N GLY A 48 10.20 -1.19 11.74
CA GLY A 48 9.09 -0.47 11.12
C GLY A 48 8.38 -1.25 10.02
N LEU A 49 7.53 -0.57 9.25
CA LEU A 49 6.84 -1.15 8.10
C LEU A 49 7.75 -1.17 6.85
N PRO A 50 7.89 -2.31 6.16
CA PRO A 50 8.80 -2.44 5.02
C PRO A 50 8.25 -1.74 3.78
N ARG A 51 9.06 -0.86 3.17
CA ARG A 51 8.77 -0.22 1.89
C ARG A 51 8.76 -1.23 0.73
N GLY A 52 8.03 -0.89 -0.33
CA GLY A 52 7.87 -1.78 -1.48
C GLY A 52 7.05 -3.03 -1.18
N ARG A 53 6.18 -2.98 -0.17
CA ARG A 53 5.31 -4.08 0.27
C ARG A 53 3.88 -3.59 0.51
N VAL A 54 2.97 -4.57 0.56
CA VAL A 54 1.61 -4.38 1.03
C VAL A 54 1.56 -4.74 2.52
N VAL A 55 0.89 -3.92 3.32
CA VAL A 55 0.61 -4.12 4.74
C VAL A 55 -0.90 -4.04 4.95
N GLU A 56 -1.42 -4.88 5.84
CA GLU A 56 -2.82 -4.86 6.25
C GLU A 56 -2.90 -4.56 7.75
N ILE A 57 -3.76 -3.63 8.14
CA ILE A 57 -4.02 -3.25 9.53
C ILE A 57 -5.51 -3.39 9.77
N TYR A 58 -5.94 -4.54 10.30
CA TYR A 58 -7.34 -4.82 10.60
C TYR A 58 -7.62 -4.79 12.11
N GLY A 59 -8.88 -4.63 12.47
CA GLY A 59 -9.32 -4.59 13.86
C GLY A 59 -10.71 -3.97 14.02
N PRO A 60 -11.29 -4.02 15.23
CA PRO A 60 -12.60 -3.46 15.52
C PRO A 60 -12.72 -1.97 15.15
N GLU A 61 -13.95 -1.49 14.99
CA GLU A 61 -14.21 -0.05 14.92
C GLU A 61 -13.61 0.65 16.15
N SER A 62 -13.07 1.86 15.97
CA SER A 62 -12.43 2.64 17.03
C SER A 62 -11.22 1.98 17.72
N SER A 63 -10.63 0.91 17.15
CA SER A 63 -9.42 0.29 17.70
C SER A 63 -8.12 1.07 17.44
N GLY A 64 -8.20 2.20 16.72
CA GLY A 64 -7.06 3.07 16.42
C GLY A 64 -6.36 2.81 15.07
N LYS A 65 -6.97 2.07 14.13
CA LYS A 65 -6.38 1.76 12.80
C LYS A 65 -5.95 3.02 12.04
N THR A 66 -6.89 3.94 11.83
CA THR A 66 -6.64 5.23 11.16
C THR A 66 -5.66 6.11 11.96
N THR A 67 -5.68 6.03 13.29
CA THR A 67 -4.69 6.76 14.11
C THR A 67 -3.27 6.24 13.89
N LEU A 68 -3.10 4.91 13.84
CA LEU A 68 -1.81 4.28 13.58
C LEU A 68 -1.30 4.61 12.18
N THR A 69 -2.16 4.56 11.15
CA THR A 69 -1.74 4.92 9.78
C THR A 69 -1.38 6.40 9.64
N LEU A 70 -2.08 7.30 10.31
CA LEU A 70 -1.72 8.71 10.35
C LEU A 70 -0.38 8.96 11.06
N GLN A 71 -0.06 8.21 12.12
CA GLN A 71 1.28 8.24 12.75
C GLN A 71 2.37 7.77 11.79
N VAL A 72 2.13 6.67 11.08
CA VAL A 72 3.06 6.15 10.06
C VAL A 72 3.28 7.18 8.93
N ILE A 73 2.22 7.86 8.48
CA ILE A 73 2.32 8.96 7.49
C ILE A 73 3.17 10.11 8.04
N ALA A 74 2.95 10.52 9.29
CA ALA A 74 3.73 11.57 9.92
C ALA A 74 5.22 11.20 10.01
N GLU A 75 5.56 9.95 10.38
CA GLU A 75 6.94 9.46 10.38
C GLU A 75 7.57 9.44 8.98
N LEU A 76 6.81 9.05 7.95
CA LEU A 76 7.30 9.13 6.56
C LEU A 76 7.59 10.57 6.13
N GLN A 77 6.68 11.49 6.42
CA GLN A 77 6.84 12.90 6.03
C GLN A 77 8.04 13.56 6.73
N LYS A 78 8.36 13.16 7.97
CA LYS A 78 9.60 13.59 8.65
C LYS A 78 10.88 13.16 7.92
N LEU A 79 10.82 12.06 7.18
CA LEU A 79 11.91 11.58 6.32
C LEU A 79 11.91 12.27 4.93
N GLY A 80 11.00 13.21 4.70
CA GLY A 80 10.82 13.88 3.41
C GLY A 80 10.06 13.06 2.37
N GLY A 81 9.40 11.98 2.78
CA GLY A 81 8.60 11.14 1.88
C GLY A 81 7.21 11.71 1.61
N THR A 82 6.65 11.35 0.45
CA THR A 82 5.32 11.78 -0.01
C THR A 82 4.29 10.68 0.25
N ALA A 83 3.16 11.04 0.87
CA ALA A 83 2.08 10.12 1.18
C ALA A 83 0.79 10.48 0.42
N ALA A 84 -0.03 9.46 0.15
CA ALA A 84 -1.40 9.61 -0.30
C ALA A 84 -2.37 8.83 0.59
N PHE A 85 -3.58 9.34 0.73
CA PHE A 85 -4.66 8.73 1.51
C PHE A 85 -5.89 8.57 0.61
N ILE A 86 -6.32 7.32 0.42
CA ILE A 86 -7.55 6.96 -0.29
C ILE A 86 -8.61 6.76 0.78
N ASP A 87 -9.40 7.80 1.03
CA ASP A 87 -10.48 7.84 2.00
C ASP A 87 -11.76 7.33 1.32
N ALA A 88 -11.95 6.02 1.31
CA ALA A 88 -13.18 5.39 0.81
C ALA A 88 -14.33 5.45 1.84
N GLU A 89 -14.03 5.65 3.13
CA GLU A 89 -15.04 5.82 4.18
C GLU A 89 -15.59 7.26 4.29
N HIS A 90 -14.95 8.23 3.63
CA HIS A 90 -15.28 9.65 3.70
C HIS A 90 -15.26 10.18 5.16
N ALA A 91 -14.36 9.64 5.98
CA ALA A 91 -14.36 9.82 7.43
C ALA A 91 -13.08 10.50 7.97
N LEU A 92 -12.15 10.88 7.10
CA LEU A 92 -10.88 11.46 7.53
C LEU A 92 -11.04 12.87 8.11
N ASP A 93 -10.70 13.03 9.40
CA ASP A 93 -10.61 14.34 10.06
C ASP A 93 -9.23 14.98 9.87
N VAL A 94 -9.19 16.02 9.04
CA VAL A 94 -7.99 16.81 8.72
C VAL A 94 -7.38 17.48 9.95
N GLN A 95 -8.21 17.99 10.88
CA GLN A 95 -7.71 18.62 12.11
C GLN A 95 -7.08 17.60 13.03
N TYR A 96 -7.66 16.40 13.13
CA TYR A 96 -7.08 15.31 13.89
C TYR A 96 -5.76 14.83 13.29
N ALA A 97 -5.68 14.65 11.97
CA ALA A 97 -4.44 14.31 11.27
C ALA A 97 -3.31 15.32 11.56
N SER A 98 -3.62 16.63 11.50
CA SER A 98 -2.66 17.67 11.84
C SER A 98 -2.16 17.59 13.28
N LYS A 99 -3.05 17.31 14.25
CA LYS A 99 -2.67 17.11 15.66
C LYS A 99 -1.77 15.88 15.87
N LEU A 100 -1.92 14.86 15.03
CA LEU A 100 -1.07 13.67 15.02
C LEU A 100 0.30 13.91 14.38
N GLY A 101 0.57 15.10 13.84
CA GLY A 101 1.86 15.48 13.26
C GLY A 101 1.95 15.27 11.75
N VAL A 102 0.83 14.97 11.08
CA VAL A 102 0.76 14.92 9.62
C VAL A 102 0.91 16.32 9.04
N ASN A 103 1.80 16.47 8.07
CA ASN A 103 1.87 17.66 7.22
C ASN A 103 0.73 17.60 6.20
N VAL A 104 -0.46 18.04 6.64
CA VAL A 104 -1.71 18.02 5.86
C VAL A 104 -1.59 18.72 4.51
N PRO A 105 -0.99 19.92 4.38
CA PRO A 105 -0.83 20.58 3.08
C PRO A 105 -0.14 19.73 1.99
N GLU A 106 0.75 18.82 2.39
CA GLU A 106 1.51 17.96 1.47
C GLU A 106 0.93 16.53 1.38
N LEU A 107 -0.16 16.22 2.10
CA LEU A 107 -0.82 14.92 2.03
C LEU A 107 -1.79 14.91 0.84
N LEU A 108 -1.59 13.99 -0.11
CA LEU A 108 -2.56 13.78 -1.19
C LEU A 108 -3.77 13.02 -0.65
N ILE A 109 -4.98 13.47 -0.99
CA ILE A 109 -6.23 12.82 -0.58
C ILE A 109 -7.07 12.52 -1.82
N SER A 110 -7.70 11.35 -1.84
CA SER A 110 -8.70 10.96 -2.82
C SER A 110 -9.91 10.35 -2.11
N GLN A 111 -11.10 10.78 -2.52
CA GLN A 111 -12.39 10.25 -2.06
C GLN A 111 -13.10 9.62 -3.28
N PRO A 112 -12.85 8.33 -3.55
CA PRO A 112 -13.39 7.65 -4.72
C PRO A 112 -14.85 7.22 -4.53
N ASP A 113 -15.61 7.21 -5.61
CA ASP A 113 -17.00 6.77 -5.65
C ASP A 113 -17.13 5.24 -5.69
N THR A 114 -16.13 4.51 -6.20
CA THR A 114 -16.16 3.04 -6.32
C THR A 114 -14.84 2.38 -5.95
N GLY A 115 -14.89 1.09 -5.60
CA GLY A 115 -13.71 0.28 -5.32
C GLY A 115 -12.76 0.16 -6.52
N GLU A 116 -13.28 0.06 -7.74
CA GLU A 116 -12.46 0.09 -8.96
C GLU A 116 -11.69 1.40 -9.09
N GLN A 117 -12.37 2.54 -8.91
CA GLN A 117 -11.75 3.85 -9.00
C GLN A 117 -10.65 4.04 -7.95
N ALA A 118 -10.91 3.64 -6.70
CA ALA A 118 -9.93 3.68 -5.61
C ALA A 118 -8.64 2.91 -5.96
N LEU A 119 -8.80 1.70 -6.51
CA LEU A 119 -7.68 0.83 -6.86
C LEU A 119 -6.96 1.31 -8.13
N GLU A 120 -7.67 1.91 -9.09
CA GLU A 120 -7.07 2.54 -10.28
C GLU A 120 -6.25 3.79 -9.91
N ILE A 121 -6.75 4.62 -9.00
CA ILE A 121 -6.02 5.78 -8.47
C ILE A 121 -4.76 5.29 -7.74
N THR A 122 -4.89 4.29 -6.87
CA THR A 122 -3.74 3.66 -6.18
C THR A 122 -2.70 3.19 -7.20
N ASP A 123 -3.11 2.46 -8.22
CA ASP A 123 -2.22 1.90 -9.25
C ASP A 123 -1.55 2.98 -10.10
N ALA A 124 -2.24 4.08 -10.41
CA ALA A 124 -1.66 5.25 -11.06
C ALA A 124 -0.60 5.95 -10.18
N LEU A 125 -0.90 6.15 -8.90
CA LEU A 125 0.00 6.77 -7.94
C LEU A 125 1.26 5.92 -7.72
N VAL A 126 1.12 4.61 -7.50
CA VAL A 126 2.26 3.69 -7.38
C VAL A 126 3.12 3.74 -8.65
N ARG A 127 2.51 3.63 -9.84
CA ARG A 127 3.24 3.67 -11.11
C ARG A 127 4.01 4.96 -11.37
N SER A 128 3.56 6.09 -10.83
CA SER A 128 4.25 7.37 -11.00
C SER A 128 5.67 7.34 -10.43
N GLY A 129 5.92 6.51 -9.42
CA GLY A 129 7.19 6.47 -8.69
C GLY A 129 7.42 7.68 -7.79
N SER A 130 6.47 8.62 -7.71
CA SER A 130 6.57 9.86 -6.93
C SER A 130 5.97 9.76 -5.53
N ILE A 131 5.30 8.64 -5.21
CA ILE A 131 4.61 8.43 -3.93
C ILE A 131 5.31 7.32 -3.15
N ASP A 132 5.77 7.65 -1.94
CA ASP A 132 6.47 6.72 -1.07
C ASP A 132 5.51 5.84 -0.26
N MET A 133 4.29 6.31 0.00
CA MET A 133 3.28 5.58 0.76
C MET A 133 1.85 5.88 0.31
N ILE A 134 1.00 4.87 0.30
CA ILE A 134 -0.45 5.01 0.08
C ILE A 134 -1.18 4.26 1.19
N VAL A 135 -2.15 4.92 1.83
CA VAL A 135 -3.10 4.31 2.75
C VAL A 135 -4.46 4.22 2.09
N ILE A 136 -5.15 3.09 2.23
CA ILE A 136 -6.52 2.88 1.73
C ILE A 136 -7.41 2.57 2.95
N ASP A 137 -8.29 3.51 3.28
CA ASP A 137 -9.21 3.45 4.41
C ASP A 137 -10.66 3.42 3.89
N SER A 138 -11.32 2.28 3.77
CA SER A 138 -10.91 0.91 4.14
C SER A 138 -11.25 -0.10 3.05
N VAL A 139 -10.75 -1.33 3.17
CA VAL A 139 -11.11 -2.42 2.24
C VAL A 139 -12.60 -2.64 2.21
N ALA A 140 -13.27 -2.55 3.36
CA ALA A 140 -14.72 -2.75 3.48
C ALA A 140 -15.51 -1.72 2.65
N ALA A 141 -14.99 -0.50 2.50
CA ALA A 141 -15.59 0.56 1.71
C ALA A 141 -15.26 0.51 0.21
N LEU A 142 -14.42 -0.44 -0.25
CA LEU A 142 -14.14 -0.66 -1.68
C LEU A 142 -15.29 -1.39 -2.38
N VAL A 143 -16.45 -0.75 -2.43
CA VAL A 143 -17.68 -1.30 -3.01
C VAL A 143 -17.57 -1.29 -4.55
N PRO A 144 -17.71 -2.45 -5.21
CA PRO A 144 -17.70 -2.51 -6.67
C PRO A 144 -18.82 -1.70 -7.29
N LYS A 145 -18.56 -1.08 -8.45
CA LYS A 145 -19.54 -0.25 -9.16
C LYS A 145 -20.90 -0.96 -9.38
N ALA A 146 -20.87 -2.24 -9.75
CA ALA A 146 -22.09 -3.01 -9.99
C ALA A 146 -22.94 -3.23 -8.72
N GLU A 147 -22.34 -3.17 -7.54
CA GLU A 147 -23.06 -3.24 -6.26
C GLU A 147 -23.67 -1.89 -5.89
N ILE A 148 -22.99 -0.77 -6.19
CA ILE A 148 -23.49 0.59 -5.99
C ILE A 148 -24.69 0.89 -6.91
N GLU A 149 -24.62 0.45 -8.17
CA GLU A 149 -25.70 0.63 -9.16
C GLU A 149 -26.85 -0.37 -9.00
N GLY A 150 -26.67 -1.41 -8.18
CA GLY A 150 -27.67 -2.44 -7.91
C GLY A 150 -28.70 -2.03 -6.86
N GLU A 151 -29.66 -2.92 -6.59
CA GLU A 151 -30.66 -2.71 -5.53
C GLU A 151 -30.22 -3.35 -4.21
N MET A 152 -30.67 -2.77 -3.08
CA MET A 152 -30.41 -3.37 -1.77
C MET A 152 -31.02 -4.79 -1.70
N GLY A 153 -30.17 -5.78 -1.45
CA GLY A 153 -30.57 -7.19 -1.40
C GLY A 153 -30.18 -7.98 -2.65
N ASP A 154 -29.60 -7.33 -3.67
CA ASP A 154 -29.03 -8.03 -4.81
C ASP A 154 -27.86 -8.93 -4.39
N SER A 155 -27.87 -10.15 -4.92
CA SER A 155 -26.85 -11.16 -4.62
C SER A 155 -25.74 -11.13 -5.67
N LEU A 156 -24.61 -10.49 -5.34
CA LEU A 156 -23.40 -10.43 -6.18
C LEU A 156 -22.22 -11.16 -5.49
N PRO A 157 -22.26 -12.51 -5.41
CA PRO A 157 -21.35 -13.27 -4.56
C PRO A 157 -19.88 -13.10 -4.98
N GLY A 158 -19.05 -12.66 -4.05
CA GLY A 158 -17.59 -12.60 -4.20
C GLY A 158 -17.08 -11.51 -5.14
N LEU A 159 -17.89 -10.50 -5.46
CA LEU A 159 -17.49 -9.43 -6.40
C LEU A 159 -16.28 -8.65 -5.88
N GLN A 160 -16.33 -8.19 -4.62
CA GLN A 160 -15.22 -7.49 -3.97
C GLN A 160 -13.95 -8.35 -3.88
N ALA A 161 -14.07 -9.64 -3.54
CA ALA A 161 -12.92 -10.56 -3.48
C ALA A 161 -12.22 -10.72 -4.85
N ARG A 162 -13.00 -10.77 -5.94
CA ARG A 162 -12.48 -10.83 -7.31
C ARG A 162 -11.78 -9.52 -7.70
N LEU A 163 -12.38 -8.38 -7.36
CA LEU A 163 -11.80 -7.06 -7.57
C LEU A 163 -10.44 -6.95 -6.87
N MET A 164 -10.37 -7.26 -5.57
CA MET A 164 -9.14 -7.23 -4.79
C MET A 164 -8.07 -8.18 -5.35
N SER A 165 -8.45 -9.41 -5.69
CA SER A 165 -7.53 -10.40 -6.28
C SER A 165 -6.92 -9.91 -7.61
N GLN A 166 -7.72 -9.21 -8.42
CA GLN A 166 -7.25 -8.65 -9.68
C GLN A 166 -6.32 -7.45 -9.44
N ALA A 167 -6.68 -6.55 -8.53
CA ALA A 167 -5.90 -5.36 -8.23
C ALA A 167 -4.55 -5.69 -7.60
N LEU A 168 -4.51 -6.53 -6.55
CA LEU A 168 -3.26 -6.92 -5.89
C LEU A 168 -2.29 -7.62 -6.84
N ARG A 169 -2.81 -8.43 -7.78
CA ARG A 169 -1.98 -9.08 -8.81
C ARG A 169 -1.28 -8.06 -9.73
N LYS A 170 -1.94 -6.94 -10.04
CA LYS A 170 -1.35 -5.85 -10.85
C LYS A 170 -0.41 -4.98 -10.02
N LEU A 171 -0.80 -4.68 -8.78
CA LEU A 171 -0.10 -3.74 -7.90
C LEU A 171 1.23 -4.30 -7.37
N THR A 172 1.27 -5.55 -6.90
CA THR A 172 2.40 -6.10 -6.12
C THR A 172 3.76 -5.92 -6.82
N GLY A 173 3.84 -6.19 -8.12
CA GLY A 173 5.08 -6.02 -8.88
C GLY A 173 5.50 -4.56 -9.03
N THR A 174 4.54 -3.65 -9.19
CA THR A 174 4.80 -2.20 -9.31
C THR A 174 5.16 -1.60 -7.96
N ILE A 175 4.49 -2.01 -6.89
CA ILE A 175 4.79 -1.64 -5.49
C ILE A 175 6.26 -1.95 -5.17
N LYS A 176 6.73 -3.17 -5.48
CA LYS A 176 8.13 -3.54 -5.23
C LYS A 176 9.11 -2.71 -6.06
N ARG A 177 8.82 -2.49 -7.35
CA ARG A 177 9.70 -1.74 -8.26
C ARG A 177 9.83 -0.26 -7.89
N THR A 178 8.77 0.33 -7.36
CA THR A 178 8.69 1.76 -7.00
C THR A 178 9.01 2.00 -5.53
N ASN A 179 9.21 0.93 -4.77
CA ASN A 179 9.48 0.98 -3.34
C ASN A 179 8.44 1.79 -2.54
N CYS A 180 7.19 1.77 -3.01
CA CYS A 180 6.04 2.38 -2.37
C CYS A 180 5.49 1.42 -1.28
N LEU A 181 5.15 1.95 -0.10
CA LEU A 181 4.46 1.19 0.95
C LEU A 181 2.95 1.37 0.78
N VAL A 182 2.20 0.29 0.59
CA VAL A 182 0.73 0.35 0.48
C VAL A 182 0.11 -0.29 1.71
N ILE A 183 -0.72 0.46 2.44
CA ILE A 183 -1.41 0.02 3.65
C ILE A 183 -2.91 -0.07 3.37
N PHE A 184 -3.50 -1.23 3.64
CA PHE A 184 -4.95 -1.43 3.66
C PHE A 184 -5.44 -1.47 5.11
N ILE A 185 -6.51 -0.72 5.39
CA ILE A 185 -7.27 -0.79 6.64
C ILE A 185 -8.49 -1.70 6.47
#